data_AF-A0A445F5N7-F1
#
_entry.id   AF-A0A445F5N7-F1
#
_cell.length_a   1.000
_cell.length_b   1.000
_cell.length_c   1.000
_cell.angle_alpha   90.00
_cell.angle_beta   90.00
_cell.angle_gamma   90.00
#
_symmetry.space_group_name_H-M   'P 1'
#
loop_
_entity.id
_entity.type
_entity.pdbx_description
1 polymer ?
#
loop_
_entity_poly.entity_id
_entity_poly.type
_entity_poly.pdbx_seq_one_letter_code
_entity_poly.pdbx_strand_id
1 'polypeptide(L)'
;MTKKSTRKRKMGDTEETAPKKPAAKWPLIKPKKNLQISHLLDFDLFSVINPSSSFGFQFFNSILIAFFMVQNLFSSAESKAFVKIAEEIGFAHQGSRGGEAYRDNDRISVDDPVLADTIWESGLGKLFSDIKIRGKVAVGLNPNVRFYRFVSLYTRFT
;
A
#
# COMPACT_ATOMS: atom_id res chain seq x y z
N MET A 1 34.69 10.32 45.36
CA MET A 1 34.70 9.53 44.12
C MET A 1 33.91 8.25 44.33
N THR A 2 32.66 8.18 43.88
CA THR A 2 31.79 7.00 44.05
C THR A 2 31.32 6.53 42.67
N LYS A 3 31.74 5.32 42.28
CA LYS A 3 31.45 4.71 40.97
C LYS A 3 29.97 4.30 40.90
N LYS A 4 29.21 4.88 39.96
CA LYS A 4 27.85 4.42 39.61
C LYS A 4 27.95 3.17 38.73
N SER A 5 27.43 2.05 39.22
CA SER A 5 27.23 0.80 38.49
C SER A 5 26.20 1.00 37.37
N THR A 6 26.63 0.83 36.12
CA THR A 6 25.78 0.82 34.92
C THR A 6 24.96 -0.47 34.87
N ARG A 7 23.65 -0.38 35.16
CA ARG A 7 22.70 -1.48 35.01
C ARG A 7 22.41 -1.68 33.51
N LYS A 8 23.06 -2.68 32.91
CA LYS A 8 22.79 -3.18 31.55
C LYS A 8 21.32 -3.64 31.51
N ARG A 9 20.47 -2.99 30.70
CA ARG A 9 19.07 -3.41 30.52
C ARG A 9 19.06 -4.65 29.62
N LYS A 10 18.45 -5.71 30.13
CA LYS A 10 18.22 -6.97 29.44
C LYS A 10 17.14 -6.72 28.39
N MET A 11 17.47 -6.93 27.12
CA MET A 11 16.54 -6.90 25.99
C MET A 11 15.94 -8.31 25.89
N GLY A 12 14.63 -8.40 26.05
CA GLY A 12 13.92 -9.68 26.02
C GLY A 12 12.51 -9.54 26.57
N ASP A 13 11.56 -9.74 25.67
CA ASP A 13 10.21 -10.25 25.89
C ASP A 13 9.23 -9.30 26.56
N THR A 14 8.66 -8.43 25.73
CA THR A 14 7.26 -8.03 25.91
C THR A 14 6.58 -8.25 24.56
N GLU A 15 6.27 -9.52 24.27
CA GLU A 15 5.03 -9.81 23.55
C GLU A 15 3.91 -9.35 24.48
N GLU A 16 3.64 -8.04 24.44
CA GLU A 16 2.39 -7.50 24.91
C GLU A 16 1.35 -8.15 24.00
N THR A 17 0.57 -9.05 24.58
CA THR A 17 -0.62 -9.65 23.98
C THR A 17 -1.54 -8.52 23.53
N ALA A 18 -1.29 -7.98 22.34
CA ALA A 18 -2.26 -7.20 21.62
C ALA A 18 -3.50 -8.09 21.53
N PRO A 19 -4.69 -7.60 21.90
CA PRO A 19 -5.90 -8.37 21.70
C PRO A 19 -5.90 -8.82 20.24
N LYS A 20 -5.91 -10.14 20.00
CA LYS A 20 -6.07 -10.69 18.66
C LYS A 20 -7.36 -10.10 18.13
N LYS A 21 -7.23 -9.03 17.32
CA LYS A 21 -8.38 -8.42 16.66
C LYS A 21 -9.10 -9.56 15.95
N PRO A 22 -10.43 -9.66 16.09
CA PRO A 22 -11.18 -10.68 15.40
C PRO A 22 -10.79 -10.63 13.93
N ALA A 23 -10.49 -11.79 13.34
CA ALA A 23 -10.11 -11.89 11.94
C ALA A 23 -11.14 -11.13 11.11
N ALA A 24 -10.69 -10.07 10.44
CA ALA A 24 -11.57 -9.21 9.68
C ALA A 24 -12.23 -10.04 8.59
N LYS A 25 -13.57 -10.10 8.59
CA LYS A 25 -14.31 -10.78 7.52
C LYS A 25 -14.36 -9.86 6.31
N TRP A 26 -13.31 -9.89 5.49
CA TRP A 26 -13.25 -9.14 4.23
C TRP A 26 -14.43 -9.44 3.32
N PRO A 27 -14.86 -8.49 2.47
CA PRO A 27 -15.96 -8.73 1.56
C PRO A 27 -15.61 -9.84 0.56
N LEU A 28 -16.61 -10.65 0.21
CA LEU A 28 -16.45 -11.66 -0.84
C LEU A 28 -16.27 -10.96 -2.19
N ILE A 29 -15.08 -11.11 -2.77
CA ILE A 29 -14.77 -10.59 -4.09
C ILE A 29 -15.19 -11.63 -5.12
N LYS A 30 -16.12 -11.28 -6.01
CA LYS A 30 -16.50 -12.18 -7.10
C LYS A 30 -15.45 -12.15 -8.22
N PRO A 31 -15.13 -13.28 -8.85
CA PRO A 31 -14.33 -13.29 -10.07
C PRO A 31 -14.99 -12.48 -11.19
N LYS A 32 -14.22 -11.62 -11.85
CA LYS A 32 -14.64 -10.79 -12.97
C LYS A 32 -14.09 -11.37 -14.27
N LYS A 33 -14.97 -11.61 -15.24
CA LYS A 33 -14.58 -12.14 -16.56
C LYS A 33 -14.07 -11.06 -17.52
N ASN A 34 -14.49 -9.81 -17.31
CA ASN A 34 -14.32 -8.71 -18.27
C ASN A 34 -13.59 -7.51 -17.64
N LEU A 35 -12.52 -7.76 -16.89
CA LEU A 35 -11.64 -6.67 -16.45
C LEU A 35 -10.96 -6.04 -17.67
N GLN A 36 -10.93 -4.72 -17.71
CA GLN A 36 -10.26 -3.97 -18.77
C GLN A 36 -8.99 -3.35 -18.21
N ILE A 37 -7.93 -3.41 -18.99
CA ILE A 37 -6.64 -2.80 -18.67
C ILE A 37 -6.29 -1.78 -19.75
N SER A 38 -5.96 -0.57 -19.32
CA SER A 38 -5.42 0.47 -20.19
C SER A 38 -3.95 0.65 -19.86
N HIS A 39 -3.08 0.57 -20.87
CA HIS A 39 -1.67 0.92 -20.73
C HIS A 39 -1.56 2.43 -20.80
N LEU A 40 -1.08 3.06 -19.73
CA LEU A 40 -0.73 4.47 -19.75
C LEU A 40 0.66 4.56 -20.37
N LEU A 41 0.76 5.30 -21.48
CA LEU A 41 2.03 5.50 -22.20
C LEU A 41 2.77 6.70 -21.62
N ASP A 42 4.04 6.86 -21.97
CA ASP A 42 4.90 7.93 -21.44
C ASP A 42 4.32 9.34 -21.68
N PHE A 43 3.48 9.53 -22.70
CA PHE A 43 2.80 10.80 -22.98
C PHE A 43 1.65 11.14 -22.02
N ASP A 44 1.15 10.15 -21.26
CA ASP A 44 0.05 10.33 -20.31
C ASP A 44 0.55 10.77 -18.91
N LEU A 45 1.88 10.73 -18.69
CA LEU A 45 2.48 11.00 -17.39
C LEU A 45 3.53 12.11 -17.46
N PHE A 46 3.24 13.23 -16.79
CA PHE A 46 4.17 14.33 -16.64
C PHE A 46 4.88 14.24 -15.28
N SER A 47 6.21 14.14 -15.29
CA SER A 47 7.02 14.33 -14.09
C SER A 47 7.38 15.81 -13.94
N VAL A 48 6.92 16.47 -12.88
CA VAL A 48 7.44 17.79 -12.48
C VAL A 48 8.66 17.57 -11.62
N ILE A 49 9.85 17.84 -12.18
CA ILE A 49 11.10 17.83 -11.42
C ILE A 49 11.18 19.15 -10.66
N ASN A 50 11.29 19.10 -9.34
CA ASN A 50 11.56 20.28 -8.52
C ASN A 50 13.05 20.63 -8.65
N PRO A 51 13.44 21.76 -9.28
CA PRO A 51 14.82 22.04 -9.67
C PRO A 51 15.73 22.52 -8.52
N SER A 52 15.39 22.24 -7.27
CA SER A 52 16.11 22.75 -6.09
C SER A 52 17.47 22.07 -5.81
N SER A 53 17.95 21.21 -6.69
CA SER A 53 19.31 20.68 -6.63
C SER A 53 19.98 20.79 -7.98
N SER A 54 20.95 21.69 -8.07
CA SER A 54 21.80 21.97 -9.22
C SER A 54 22.73 20.79 -9.52
N PHE A 55 22.22 19.65 -9.98
CA PHE A 55 23.04 18.59 -10.57
C PHE A 55 22.18 17.71 -11.48
N GLY A 56 22.52 17.73 -12.78
CA GLY A 56 22.23 16.60 -13.67
C GLY A 56 20.95 16.69 -14.51
N PHE A 57 21.00 17.51 -15.55
CA PHE A 57 20.24 17.26 -16.78
C PHE A 57 20.86 16.04 -17.48
N GLN A 58 20.56 14.81 -17.04
CA GLN A 58 21.04 13.59 -17.72
C GLN A 58 20.10 12.40 -17.50
N PHE A 59 19.46 11.99 -18.61
CA PHE A 59 18.84 10.69 -18.89
C PHE A 59 17.74 10.19 -17.94
N PHE A 60 16.51 10.66 -18.12
CA PHE A 60 15.30 9.93 -17.67
C PHE A 60 14.67 9.05 -18.77
N ASN A 61 15.36 8.76 -19.87
CA ASN A 61 14.83 7.93 -20.97
C ASN A 61 15.08 6.43 -20.81
N SER A 62 15.26 5.89 -19.60
CA SER A 62 15.60 4.45 -19.47
C SER A 62 14.99 3.71 -18.29
N ILE A 63 14.09 4.32 -17.51
CA ILE A 63 13.20 3.56 -16.66
C ILE A 63 11.86 3.51 -17.37
N LEU A 64 11.65 2.47 -18.19
CA LEU A 64 10.30 2.04 -18.58
C LEU A 64 9.53 1.77 -17.29
N ILE A 65 8.77 2.76 -16.83
CA ILE A 65 7.78 2.59 -15.78
C ILE A 65 6.49 2.21 -16.49
N ALA A 66 6.05 0.97 -16.30
CA ALA A 66 4.78 0.53 -16.87
C ALA A 66 3.65 0.90 -15.90
N PHE A 67 2.75 1.77 -16.35
CA PHE A 67 1.54 2.12 -15.61
C PHE A 67 0.34 1.48 -16.28
N PHE A 68 -0.48 0.81 -15.47
CA PHE A 68 -1.70 0.16 -15.91
C PHE A 68 -2.88 0.64 -15.10
N MET A 69 -3.95 1.03 -15.79
CA MET A 69 -5.23 1.29 -15.16
C MET A 69 -6.12 0.07 -15.32
N VAL A 70 -6.44 -0.60 -14.21
CA VAL A 70 -7.40 -1.72 -14.18
C VAL A 70 -8.77 -1.18 -13.81
N GLN A 71 -9.70 -1.24 -14.75
CA GLN A 71 -11.05 -0.73 -14.54
C GLN A 71 -11.94 -1.79 -13.88
N ASN A 72 -12.88 -1.35 -13.03
CA ASN A 72 -13.91 -2.19 -12.42
C ASN A 72 -13.38 -3.37 -11.59
N LEU A 73 -12.20 -3.23 -10.99
CA LEU A 73 -11.64 -4.26 -10.09
C LEU A 73 -12.56 -4.53 -8.89
N PHE A 74 -13.06 -3.46 -8.28
CA PHE A 74 -14.05 -3.49 -7.21
C PHE A 74 -15.31 -2.75 -7.63
N SER A 75 -16.47 -3.36 -7.38
CA SER A 75 -17.77 -2.70 -7.44
C SER A 75 -17.91 -1.68 -6.30
N SER A 76 -18.84 -0.74 -6.45
CA SER A 76 -19.13 0.25 -5.39
C SER A 76 -19.48 -0.43 -4.05
N ALA A 77 -20.20 -1.56 -4.09
CA ALA A 77 -20.58 -2.31 -2.89
C ALA A 77 -19.36 -2.97 -2.21
N GLU A 78 -18.47 -3.61 -2.99
CA GLU A 78 -17.23 -4.19 -2.47
C GLU A 78 -16.33 -3.10 -1.86
N SER A 79 -16.14 -1.98 -2.57
CA SER A 79 -15.33 -0.84 -2.08
C SER A 79 -15.88 -0.27 -0.76
N LYS A 80 -17.19 -0.07 -0.65
CA LYS A 80 -17.83 0.41 0.59
C LYS A 80 -17.65 -0.58 1.75
N ALA A 81 -17.75 -1.88 1.47
CA ALA A 81 -17.54 -2.91 2.48
C ALA A 81 -16.08 -2.93 2.98
N PHE A 82 -15.10 -2.80 2.06
CA PHE A 82 -13.69 -2.66 2.43
C PHE A 82 -13.45 -1.45 3.35
N VAL A 83 -13.99 -0.29 2.99
CA VAL A 83 -13.86 0.93 3.80
C VAL A 83 -14.46 0.72 5.18
N LYS A 84 -15.68 0.19 5.27
CA LYS A 84 -16.36 -0.07 6.55
C LYS A 84 -15.54 -0.99 7.47
N ILE A 85 -15.03 -2.10 6.93
CA ILE A 85 -14.22 -3.05 7.71
C ILE A 85 -12.90 -2.41 8.15
N ALA A 86 -12.25 -1.62 7.27
CA ALA A 86 -11.05 -0.89 7.64
C ALA A 86 -11.34 0.12 8.78
N GLU A 87 -12.46 0.85 8.73
CA GLU A 87 -12.88 1.75 9.81
C GLU A 87 -13.15 1.00 11.13
N GLU A 88 -13.80 -0.16 11.07
CA GLU A 88 -14.05 -1.04 12.24
C GLU A 88 -12.75 -1.60 12.84
N ILE A 89 -11.77 -1.95 12.00
CA ILE A 89 -10.42 -2.31 12.47
C ILE A 89 -9.79 -1.11 13.17
N GLY A 90 -10.01 0.11 12.68
CA GLY A 90 -9.48 1.33 13.27
C GLY A 90 -8.10 1.69 12.72
N PHE A 91 -8.03 2.88 12.12
CA PHE A 91 -6.79 3.42 11.56
C PHE A 91 -5.88 3.98 12.65
N ALA A 92 -4.59 3.72 12.52
CA ALA A 92 -3.56 4.29 13.39
C ALA A 92 -2.79 5.37 12.64
N HIS A 93 -2.59 6.52 13.29
CA HIS A 93 -1.72 7.56 12.78
C HIS A 93 -0.27 7.07 12.78
N GLN A 94 0.40 7.11 11.61
CA GLN A 94 1.81 6.72 11.50
C GLN A 94 2.58 7.83 10.78
N GLY A 95 3.07 8.78 11.58
CA GLY A 95 3.92 9.88 11.12
C GLY A 95 5.26 9.40 10.59
N SER A 96 5.91 10.26 9.80
CA SER A 96 7.24 9.99 9.27
C SER A 96 8.27 9.80 10.38
N ARG A 97 9.19 8.84 10.20
CA ARG A 97 10.42 8.76 10.98
C ARG A 97 11.43 9.71 10.32
N GLY A 98 12.00 10.63 11.11
CA GLY A 98 12.86 11.71 10.59
C GLY A 98 13.94 11.20 9.64
N GLY A 99 14.05 11.83 8.46
CA GLY A 99 14.98 11.47 7.38
C GLY A 99 14.33 10.76 6.18
N GLU A 100 13.07 10.31 6.28
CA GLU A 100 12.32 9.68 5.19
C GLU A 100 11.31 10.62 4.52
N ALA A 101 10.72 10.18 3.39
CA ALA A 101 9.60 10.86 2.74
C ALA A 101 8.51 11.23 3.76
N TYR A 102 7.96 12.44 3.65
CA TYR A 102 6.87 12.90 4.50
C TYR A 102 5.67 11.93 4.42
N ARG A 103 5.19 11.48 5.57
CA ARG A 103 4.04 10.58 5.73
C ARG A 103 3.24 11.06 6.94
N ASP A 104 1.96 11.35 6.73
CA ASP A 104 1.03 11.87 7.75
C ASP A 104 -0.36 11.21 7.60
N ASN A 105 -0.43 10.10 6.87
CA ASN A 105 -1.67 9.39 6.64
C ASN A 105 -1.95 8.42 7.77
N ASP A 106 -3.20 8.31 8.18
CA ASP A 106 -3.61 7.20 9.02
C ASP A 106 -3.64 5.94 8.17
N ARG A 107 -3.17 4.82 8.71
CA ARG A 107 -3.10 3.56 7.97
C ARG A 107 -3.45 2.34 8.80
N ILE A 108 -3.87 1.32 8.07
CA ILE A 108 -3.96 -0.06 8.54
C ILE A 108 -3.09 -0.90 7.61
N SER A 109 -2.32 -1.82 8.19
CA SER A 109 -1.55 -2.81 7.46
C SER A 109 -2.00 -4.17 7.97
N VAL A 110 -2.53 -4.99 7.08
CA VAL A 110 -3.01 -6.34 7.40
C VAL A 110 -2.17 -7.31 6.62
N ASP A 111 -1.60 -8.28 7.32
CA ASP A 111 -0.89 -9.41 6.71
C ASP A 111 -1.91 -10.55 6.53
N ASP A 112 -2.51 -10.61 5.34
CA ASP A 112 -3.59 -11.52 5.01
C ASP A 112 -3.38 -12.12 3.61
N PRO A 113 -2.69 -13.28 3.52
CA PRO A 113 -2.45 -13.94 2.25
C PRO A 113 -3.75 -14.39 1.58
N VAL A 114 -4.78 -14.77 2.33
CA VAL A 114 -6.06 -15.21 1.77
C VAL A 114 -6.75 -14.06 1.07
N LEU A 115 -6.75 -12.85 1.66
CA LEU A 115 -7.25 -11.66 1.00
C LEU A 115 -6.46 -11.33 -0.27
N ALA A 116 -5.13 -11.37 -0.19
CA ALA A 116 -4.25 -11.06 -1.34
C ALA A 116 -4.51 -12.03 -2.50
N ASP A 117 -4.60 -13.32 -2.23
CA ASP A 117 -4.92 -14.35 -3.22
C ASP A 117 -6.34 -14.15 -3.77
N THR A 118 -7.32 -13.86 -2.93
CA THR A 118 -8.70 -13.59 -3.35
C THR A 118 -8.78 -12.39 -4.32
N ILE A 119 -8.04 -11.30 -4.05
CA ILE A 119 -7.98 -10.15 -4.96
C ILE A 119 -7.27 -10.54 -6.26
N TRP A 120 -6.18 -11.30 -6.19
CA TRP A 120 -5.43 -11.74 -7.37
C TRP A 120 -6.27 -12.65 -8.29
N GLU A 121 -6.94 -13.63 -7.71
CA GLU A 121 -7.82 -14.59 -8.39
C GLU A 121 -9.13 -13.99 -8.87
N SER A 122 -9.48 -12.78 -8.41
CA SER A 122 -10.67 -12.06 -8.89
C SER A 122 -10.63 -11.70 -10.38
N GLY A 123 -9.48 -11.87 -11.03
CA GLY A 123 -9.29 -11.65 -12.47
C GLY A 123 -7.96 -10.97 -12.80
N LEU A 124 -7.24 -10.44 -11.80
CA LEU A 124 -5.93 -9.82 -12.01
C LEU A 124 -4.91 -10.81 -12.55
N GLY A 125 -4.85 -12.03 -12.02
CA GLY A 125 -3.89 -13.03 -12.49
C GLY A 125 -4.03 -13.35 -13.98
N LYS A 126 -5.28 -13.46 -14.46
CA LYS A 126 -5.57 -13.61 -15.88
C LYS A 126 -5.26 -12.34 -16.68
N LEU A 127 -5.58 -11.17 -16.15
CA LEU A 127 -5.34 -9.90 -16.83
C LEU A 127 -3.85 -9.61 -17.03
N PHE A 128 -3.01 -10.01 -16.07
CA PHE A 128 -1.57 -9.79 -16.09
C PHE A 128 -0.76 -10.98 -16.62
N SER A 129 -1.38 -12.12 -16.96
CA SER A 129 -0.65 -13.31 -17.44
C SER A 129 0.15 -13.03 -18.71
N ASP A 130 -0.37 -12.16 -19.56
CA ASP A 130 0.20 -11.87 -20.89
C ASP A 130 1.12 -10.65 -20.86
N ILE A 131 1.21 -9.96 -19.71
CA ILE A 131 2.01 -8.75 -19.55
C ILE A 131 3.40 -9.12 -19.05
N LYS A 132 4.41 -8.86 -19.88
CA LYS A 132 5.83 -9.08 -19.57
C LYS A 132 6.57 -7.76 -19.46
N ILE A 133 7.16 -7.50 -18.30
CA ILE A 133 8.01 -6.33 -18.07
C ILE A 133 9.42 -6.85 -17.82
N ARG A 134 10.35 -6.54 -18.74
CA ARG A 134 11.75 -7.00 -18.66
C ARG A 134 11.87 -8.53 -18.49
N GLY A 135 11.01 -9.28 -19.20
CA GLY A 135 10.98 -10.74 -19.14
C GLY A 135 10.35 -11.33 -17.86
N LYS A 136 9.85 -10.51 -16.94
CA LYS A 136 9.16 -10.95 -15.73
C LYS A 136 7.64 -10.82 -15.89
N VAL A 137 6.92 -11.73 -15.25
CA VAL A 137 5.45 -11.75 -15.16
C VAL A 137 5.03 -11.59 -13.70
N ALA A 138 3.88 -10.97 -13.48
CA ALA A 138 3.28 -10.89 -12.15
C ALA A 138 2.69 -12.25 -11.76
N VAL A 139 2.91 -12.67 -10.51
CA VAL A 139 2.50 -14.01 -10.01
C VAL A 139 1.55 -13.95 -8.81
N GLY A 140 1.28 -12.76 -8.27
CA GLY A 140 0.46 -12.59 -7.08
C GLY A 140 0.53 -11.17 -6.52
N LEU A 141 -0.15 -10.97 -5.39
CA LEU A 141 -0.09 -9.74 -4.60
C LEU A 141 0.73 -9.95 -3.33
N ASN A 142 1.27 -8.86 -2.79
CA ASN A 142 1.91 -8.90 -1.47
C ASN A 142 0.83 -9.14 -0.39
N PRO A 143 0.99 -10.13 0.52
CA PRO A 143 0.02 -10.41 1.57
C PRO A 143 -0.16 -9.25 2.55
N ASN A 144 0.82 -8.33 2.63
CA ASN A 144 0.70 -7.10 3.39
C ASN A 144 -0.13 -6.05 2.62
N VAL A 145 -1.45 -6.13 2.76
CA VAL A 145 -2.40 -5.18 2.18
C VAL A 145 -2.54 -3.97 3.10
N ARG A 146 -2.44 -2.76 2.53
CA ARG A 146 -2.49 -1.51 3.28
C ARG A 146 -3.68 -0.66 2.86
N PHE A 147 -4.42 -0.19 3.85
CA PHE A 147 -5.49 0.80 3.68
C PHE A 147 -4.98 2.13 4.22
N TYR A 148 -5.09 3.17 3.40
CA TYR A 148 -4.71 4.53 3.77
C TYR A 148 -5.95 5.39 3.85
N ARG A 149 -5.98 6.26 4.87
CA ARG A 149 -6.97 7.32 5.00
C ARG A 149 -6.25 8.66 4.92
N PHE A 150 -6.58 9.41 3.88
CA PHE A 150 -6.14 10.78 3.71
C PHE A 150 -7.22 11.69 4.29
N VAL A 151 -6.83 12.50 5.27
CA VAL A 151 -7.70 13.54 5.82
C VAL A 151 -7.25 14.85 5.18
N SER A 152 -8.19 15.63 4.66
CA SER A 152 -7.87 16.98 4.21
C SER A 152 -7.41 17.81 5.41
N LEU A 153 -6.32 18.55 5.27
CA LEU A 153 -5.83 19.43 6.34
C LEU A 153 -6.88 20.46 6.77
N TYR A 154 -7.85 20.78 5.91
CA TYR A 154 -8.95 21.71 6.22
C TYR A 154 -9.90 21.22 7.33
N THR A 155 -10.04 19.90 7.55
CA THR A 155 -10.95 19.37 8.58
C THR A 155 -10.29 19.14 9.95
N ARG A 156 -8.98 19.37 10.11
CA ARG A 156 -8.30 19.28 11.42
C ARG A 156 -8.29 20.59 12.22
N PHE A 157 -8.82 21.68 11.66
CA PHE A 157 -8.82 23.03 12.29
C PHE A 157 -10.22 23.65 12.47
N THR A 158 -11.28 22.84 12.38
CA THR A 158 -12.67 23.23 12.71
C THR A 158 -13.17 22.39 13.87
#